data_AF-N1UJ67-F1
#
_entry.id   AF-N1UJ67-F1
#
_cell.length_a   1.000
_cell.length_b   1.000
_cell.length_c   1.000
_cell.angle_alpha   90.00
_cell.angle_beta   90.00
_cell.angle_gamma   90.00
#
_symmetry.space_group_name_H-M   'P 1'
#
loop_
_entity.id
_entity.type
_entity.pdbx_description
1 polymer ?
#
loop_
_entity_poly.entity_id
_entity_poly.type
_entity_poly.pdbx_seq_one_letter_code
_entity_poly.pdbx_strand_id
1 'polypeptide(L)'
;MELPNNRYKERPDIALAVQQIGEIKREKDRIKSKTDDQIAKLLLDLQNEMDPLDLKIQHLVSGIKFYVDHHLEELFPNPEYKTCKLATGTLKLRKVPPSVKTRGTAKFYEKVLTDNNLLEKFNNLVSKLSGVYLRIKLELNKEQILAEPIKAIQKLGIQLNEEKERLYISPNETELEIEAVENVA
;
A
#
# COMPACT_ATOMS: atom_id res chain seq x y z
N MET A 1 19.67 14.50 -30.04
CA MET A 1 19.53 13.08 -29.63
C MET A 1 19.13 12.33 -30.88
N GLU A 2 20.01 11.51 -31.44
CA GLU A 2 19.69 10.72 -32.62
C GLU A 2 18.89 9.49 -32.18
N LEU A 3 17.68 9.35 -32.70
CA LEU A 3 16.81 8.20 -32.45
C LEU A 3 17.19 7.09 -33.46
N PRO A 4 17.15 5.80 -33.06
CA PRO A 4 17.41 4.71 -33.97
C PRO A 4 16.38 4.69 -35.12
N ASN A 5 16.84 4.36 -36.32
CA ASN A 5 15.98 4.21 -37.48
C ASN A 5 15.21 2.88 -37.38
N ASN A 6 13.96 2.94 -36.93
CA ASN A 6 13.11 1.79 -36.59
C ASN A 6 12.58 1.00 -37.82
N ARG A 7 13.36 0.91 -38.90
CA ARG A 7 13.00 0.16 -40.12
C ARG A 7 13.63 -1.21 -40.10
N TYR A 8 12.96 -2.16 -39.45
CA TYR A 8 13.38 -3.57 -39.37
C TYR A 8 12.84 -4.33 -40.58
N LYS A 9 13.69 -5.02 -41.33
CA LYS A 9 13.29 -5.77 -42.54
C LYS A 9 13.42 -7.28 -42.33
N GLU A 10 14.42 -7.70 -41.57
CA GLU A 10 14.71 -9.10 -41.34
C GLU A 10 14.66 -9.45 -39.84
N ARG A 11 14.48 -10.74 -39.54
CA ARG A 11 14.46 -11.23 -38.14
C ARG A 11 15.71 -10.83 -37.32
N PRO A 12 16.93 -10.82 -37.88
CA PRO A 12 18.12 -10.34 -37.16
C PRO A 12 18.04 -8.86 -36.76
N ASP A 13 17.42 -8.00 -37.56
CA ASP A 13 17.25 -6.58 -37.24
C ASP A 13 16.39 -6.39 -35.98
N ILE A 14 15.33 -7.19 -35.85
CA ILE A 14 14.46 -7.20 -34.67
C ILE A 14 15.22 -7.72 -33.46
N ALA A 15 16.04 -8.77 -33.61
CA ALA A 15 16.85 -9.30 -32.51
C ALA A 15 17.85 -8.25 -31.98
N LEU A 16 18.51 -7.51 -32.87
CA LEU A 16 19.40 -6.39 -32.51
C LEU A 16 18.63 -5.27 -31.81
N ALA A 17 17.42 -4.94 -32.28
CA ALA A 17 16.58 -3.94 -31.63
C ALA A 17 16.16 -4.36 -30.22
N VAL A 18 15.80 -5.63 -30.02
CA VAL A 18 15.47 -6.18 -28.69
C VAL A 18 16.68 -6.15 -27.77
N GLN A 19 17.89 -6.44 -28.28
CA GLN A 19 19.14 -6.29 -27.52
C GLN A 19 19.37 -4.84 -27.10
N GLN A 20 19.24 -3.88 -28.02
CA GLN A 20 19.39 -2.45 -27.75
C GLN A 20 18.37 -1.96 -26.71
N ILE A 21 17.12 -2.45 -26.76
CA ILE A 21 16.11 -2.17 -25.73
C ILE A 21 16.61 -2.66 -24.36
N GLY A 22 17.20 -3.85 -24.28
CA GLY A 22 17.78 -4.39 -23.05
C GLY A 22 18.96 -3.57 -22.51
N GLU A 23 19.84 -3.09 -23.39
CA GLU A 23 20.97 -2.22 -23.02
C GLU A 23 20.49 -0.86 -22.49
N ILE A 24 19.57 -0.21 -23.19
CA ILE A 24 18.99 1.08 -22.77
C ILE A 24 18.21 0.93 -21.46
N LYS A 25 17.46 -0.17 -21.29
CA LYS A 25 16.74 -0.47 -20.04
C LYS A 25 17.71 -0.60 -18.87
N ARG A 26 18.81 -1.34 -19.02
CA ARG A 26 19.84 -1.49 -17.98
C ARG A 26 20.49 -0.16 -17.60
N GLU A 27 20.81 0.69 -18.57
CA GLU A 27 21.38 2.01 -18.27
C GLU A 27 20.37 2.91 -17.55
N LYS A 28 19.11 2.89 -17.98
CA LYS A 28 18.01 3.57 -17.28
C LYS A 28 17.87 3.08 -15.83
N ASP A 29 17.90 1.76 -15.62
CA ASP A 29 17.76 1.16 -14.30
C ASP A 29 18.96 1.47 -13.40
N ARG A 30 20.18 1.54 -13.96
CA ARG A 30 21.38 2.01 -13.24
C ARG A 30 21.23 3.47 -12.78
N ILE A 31 20.79 4.37 -13.67
CA ILE A 31 20.57 5.78 -13.32
C ILE A 31 19.47 5.90 -12.25
N LYS A 32 18.39 5.13 -12.42
CA LYS A 32 17.29 5.09 -11.45
C LYS A 32 17.79 4.60 -10.09
N SER A 33 18.49 3.47 -10.01
CA SER A 33 19.05 2.94 -8.77
C SER A 33 19.95 3.96 -8.06
N LYS A 34 20.86 4.61 -8.80
CA LYS A 34 21.73 5.66 -8.24
C LYS A 34 20.93 6.84 -7.67
N THR A 35 19.82 7.19 -8.32
CA THR A 35 18.94 8.27 -7.88
C THR A 35 18.15 7.85 -6.64
N ASP A 36 17.61 6.63 -6.63
CA ASP A 36 16.86 6.07 -5.50
C ASP A 36 17.76 5.96 -4.25
N ASP A 37 19.03 5.59 -4.41
CA ASP A 37 20.03 5.59 -3.33
C ASP A 37 20.28 7.01 -2.76
N GLN A 38 20.33 8.02 -3.64
CA GLN A 38 20.48 9.43 -3.22
C GLN A 38 19.22 9.94 -2.50
N ILE A 39 18.04 9.58 -2.98
CA ILE A 39 16.76 9.90 -2.33
C ILE A 39 16.72 9.26 -0.95
N ALA A 40 17.10 7.99 -0.83
CA ALA A 40 17.13 7.28 0.45
C ALA A 40 18.09 7.97 1.43
N LYS A 41 19.27 8.39 0.97
CA LYS A 41 20.21 9.15 1.80
C LYS A 41 19.64 10.50 2.25
N LEU A 42 19.04 11.27 1.33
CA LEU A 42 18.44 12.55 1.65
C LEU A 42 17.29 12.41 2.65
N LEU A 43 16.45 11.39 2.49
CA LEU A 43 15.36 11.10 3.43
C LEU A 43 15.90 10.71 4.81
N LEU A 44 16.98 9.92 4.87
CA LEU A 44 17.61 9.55 6.13
C LEU A 44 18.20 10.78 6.84
N ASP A 45 18.92 11.64 6.11
CA ASP A 45 19.50 12.86 6.66
C ASP A 45 18.40 13.80 7.19
N LEU A 46 17.31 13.97 6.44
CA LEU A 46 16.16 14.77 6.85
C LEU A 46 15.43 14.17 8.07
N GLN A 47 15.28 12.85 8.13
CA GLN A 47 14.72 12.17 9.30
C GLN A 47 15.59 12.40 10.54
N ASN A 48 16.92 12.30 10.41
CA ASN A 48 17.85 12.54 11.51
C ASN A 48 17.81 13.98 12.03
N GLU A 49 17.55 14.97 11.17
CA GLU A 49 17.36 16.37 11.57
C GLU A 49 16.00 16.61 12.23
N MET A 50 14.95 15.93 11.75
CA MET A 50 13.58 16.08 12.26
C MET A 50 13.35 15.34 13.59
N ASP A 51 13.92 14.16 13.77
CA ASP A 51 13.70 13.31 14.95
C ASP A 51 13.94 14.05 16.28
N PRO A 52 15.04 14.80 16.48
CA PRO A 52 15.24 15.58 17.70
C PRO A 52 14.20 16.69 17.90
N LEU A 53 13.71 17.30 16.82
CA LEU A 53 12.70 18.35 16.89
C LEU A 53 11.34 17.76 17.25
N ASP A 54 10.98 16.63 16.63
CA ASP A 54 9.76 15.90 16.94
C ASP A 54 9.75 15.40 18.38
N LEU A 55 10.88 14.88 18.89
CA LEU A 55 11.02 14.49 20.29
C LEU A 55 10.83 15.69 21.25
N LYS A 56 11.42 16.85 20.93
CA LYS A 56 11.22 18.08 21.73
C LYS A 56 9.75 18.52 21.73
N ILE A 57 9.09 18.49 20.56
CA ILE A 57 7.67 18.81 20.44
C ILE A 57 6.83 17.82 21.25
N GLN A 58 7.07 16.52 21.13
CA GLN A 58 6.35 15.50 21.88
C GLN A 58 6.54 15.63 23.40
N HIS A 59 7.75 15.97 23.85
CA HIS A 59 8.02 16.22 25.26
C HIS A 59 7.21 17.42 25.78
N LEU A 60 7.21 18.54 25.04
CA LEU A 60 6.42 19.72 25.39
C LEU A 60 4.91 19.44 25.38
N VAL A 61 4.41 18.72 24.36
CA VAL A 61 3.00 18.33 24.26
C VAL A 61 2.60 17.45 25.44
N SER A 62 3.46 16.51 25.84
CA SER A 62 3.23 15.66 27.02
C SER A 62 3.13 16.49 28.30
N GLY A 63 4.02 17.47 28.48
CA GLY A 63 3.96 18.40 29.62
C GLY A 63 2.69 19.26 29.64
N ILE A 64 2.30 19.82 28.48
CA ILE A 64 1.06 20.60 28.34
C ILE A 64 -0.15 19.72 28.65
N LYS A 65 -0.19 18.48 28.15
CA LYS A 65 -1.28 17.54 28.42
C LYS A 65 -1.36 17.23 29.91
N PHE A 66 -0.25 16.92 30.55
CA PHE A 66 -0.20 16.65 31.99
C PHE A 66 -0.77 17.82 32.80
N TYR A 67 -0.39 19.06 32.46
CA TYR A 67 -0.93 20.25 33.11
C TYR A 67 -2.44 20.40 32.85
N VAL A 68 -2.89 20.24 31.61
CA VAL A 68 -4.32 20.34 31.24
C VAL A 68 -5.17 19.29 31.96
N ASP A 69 -4.66 18.08 32.16
CA ASP A 69 -5.37 17.00 32.85
C ASP A 69 -5.57 17.31 34.35
N HIS A 70 -4.66 18.06 35.00
CA HIS A 70 -4.77 18.46 36.41
C HIS A 70 -5.54 19.77 36.62
N HIS A 71 -5.55 20.66 35.63
CA HIS A 71 -6.17 22.00 35.69
C HIS A 71 -7.38 22.13 34.74
N LEU A 72 -8.09 21.03 34.49
CA LEU A 72 -9.14 20.98 33.47
C LEU A 72 -10.29 21.95 33.77
N GLU A 73 -10.72 22.04 35.02
CA GLU A 73 -11.79 22.94 35.47
C GLU A 73 -11.38 24.42 35.39
N GLU A 74 -10.11 24.72 35.64
CA GLU A 74 -9.55 26.08 35.56
C GLU A 74 -9.42 26.56 34.11
N LEU A 75 -8.95 25.69 33.22
CA LEU A 75 -8.70 26.03 31.81
C LEU A 75 -9.95 25.92 30.94
N PHE A 76 -10.90 25.07 31.31
CA PHE A 76 -12.16 24.85 30.60
C PHE A 76 -13.36 24.95 31.55
N PRO A 77 -13.65 26.15 32.10
CA PRO A 77 -14.72 26.34 33.07
C PRO A 77 -16.12 26.11 32.49
N ASN A 78 -16.27 26.23 31.16
CA ASN A 78 -17.54 25.99 30.49
C ASN A 78 -17.55 24.61 29.78
N PRO A 79 -18.43 23.68 30.18
CA PRO A 79 -18.49 22.33 29.60
C PRO A 79 -18.89 22.30 28.11
N GLU A 80 -19.55 23.35 27.61
CA GLU A 80 -20.01 23.48 26.22
C GLU A 80 -18.91 24.07 25.30
N TYR A 81 -18.05 24.94 25.84
CA TYR A 81 -16.99 25.63 25.11
C TYR A 81 -15.60 25.17 25.54
N LYS A 82 -15.17 24.01 25.06
CA LYS A 82 -13.85 23.46 25.38
C LYS A 82 -12.71 24.05 24.53
N THR A 83 -12.63 25.38 24.48
CA THR A 83 -11.54 26.13 23.83
C THR A 83 -10.96 27.15 24.80
N CYS A 84 -9.66 27.06 25.07
CA CYS A 84 -8.91 28.01 25.88
C CYS A 84 -7.99 28.81 24.96
N LYS A 85 -8.15 30.14 24.91
CA LYS A 85 -7.27 31.03 24.14
C LYS A 85 -6.11 31.48 25.04
N LEU A 86 -4.89 31.26 24.58
CA LEU A 86 -3.65 31.72 25.20
C LEU A 86 -3.09 32.89 24.37
N ALA A 87 -2.15 33.66 24.94
CA ALA A 87 -1.51 34.77 24.24
C ALA A 87 -0.77 34.33 22.96
N THR A 88 -0.25 33.09 22.93
CA THR A 88 0.58 32.54 21.85
C THR A 88 -0.12 31.45 21.04
N GLY A 89 -1.36 31.08 21.36
CA GLY A 89 -2.05 29.97 20.70
C GLY A 89 -3.39 29.62 21.30
N THR A 90 -3.96 28.49 20.89
CA THR A 90 -5.26 28.03 21.41
C THR A 90 -5.25 26.55 21.75
N LEU A 91 -5.72 26.17 22.93
CA LEU A 91 -5.98 24.79 23.31
C LEU A 91 -7.44 24.45 23.03
N LYS A 92 -7.69 23.34 22.32
CA LYS A 92 -9.05 22.90 21.97
C LYS A 92 -9.21 21.44 22.34
N LEU A 93 -10.19 21.13 23.18
CA LEU A 93 -10.62 19.75 23.39
C LEU A 93 -11.78 19.47 22.44
N ARG A 94 -11.58 18.52 21.51
CA ARG A 94 -12.61 18.09 20.57
C ARG A 94 -12.93 16.63 20.82
N LYS A 95 -14.22 16.29 20.81
CA LYS A 95 -14.65 14.89 20.71
C LYS A 95 -14.47 14.47 19.25
N VAL A 96 -13.54 13.56 18.99
CA VAL A 96 -13.45 12.91 17.68
C VAL A 96 -14.48 11.79 17.67
N PRO A 97 -15.39 11.73 16.67
CA PRO A 97 -16.33 10.64 16.59
C PRO A 97 -15.59 9.31 16.40
N PRO A 98 -16.11 8.20 16.94
CA PRO A 98 -15.50 6.89 16.76
C PRO A 98 -15.36 6.56 15.27
N SER A 99 -14.16 6.18 14.85
CA SER A 99 -13.84 5.76 13.48
C SER A 99 -13.33 4.33 13.49
N VAL A 100 -13.83 3.49 12.57
CA VAL A 100 -13.40 2.11 12.41
C VAL A 100 -12.48 2.03 11.19
N LYS A 101 -11.20 1.72 11.42
CA LYS A 101 -10.27 1.36 10.34
C LYS A 101 -10.51 -0.12 9.99
N THR A 102 -11.20 -0.40 8.89
CA THR A 102 -11.33 -1.75 8.33
C THR A 102 -10.07 -2.13 7.56
N ARG A 103 -9.00 -2.47 8.29
CA ARG A 103 -8.00 -3.39 7.72
C ARG A 103 -8.79 -4.68 7.46
N GLY A 104 -8.81 -5.21 6.23
CA GLY A 104 -9.55 -6.43 5.84
C GLY A 104 -9.11 -7.64 6.66
N THR A 105 -9.54 -7.69 7.91
CA THR A 105 -9.14 -8.65 8.93
C THR A 105 -10.15 -9.78 8.86
N ALA A 106 -9.74 -11.03 9.09
CA ALA A 106 -10.64 -12.19 9.12
C ALA A 106 -11.92 -11.94 9.94
N LYS A 107 -11.81 -11.19 11.04
CA LYS A 107 -12.93 -10.75 11.90
C LYS A 107 -14.01 -9.92 11.20
N PHE A 108 -13.65 -9.13 10.17
CA PHE A 108 -14.63 -8.37 9.38
C PHE A 108 -15.42 -9.29 8.45
N TYR A 109 -14.74 -10.24 7.81
CA TYR A 109 -15.40 -11.26 7.00
C TYR A 109 -16.30 -12.16 7.84
N GLU A 110 -15.85 -12.57 9.03
CA GLU A 110 -16.70 -13.26 10.00
C GLU A 110 -17.95 -12.43 10.33
N LYS A 111 -17.80 -11.12 10.58
CA LYS A 111 -18.95 -10.26 10.85
C LYS A 111 -19.92 -10.18 9.66
N VAL A 112 -19.43 -9.95 8.44
CA VAL A 112 -20.28 -9.93 7.22
C VAL A 112 -20.97 -11.26 6.98
N LEU A 113 -20.26 -12.37 7.19
CA LEU A 113 -20.82 -13.72 7.09
C LEU A 113 -21.87 -13.97 8.19
N THR A 114 -21.67 -13.44 9.39
CA THR A 114 -22.64 -13.54 10.50
C THR A 114 -23.89 -12.70 10.21
N ASP A 115 -23.71 -11.46 9.76
CA ASP A 115 -24.80 -10.52 9.42
C ASP A 115 -25.70 -11.07 8.29
N ASN A 116 -25.17 -11.90 7.40
CA ASN A 116 -25.92 -12.56 6.33
C ASN A 116 -26.37 -14.00 6.68
N ASN A 117 -26.19 -14.47 7.93
CA ASN A 117 -26.46 -15.85 8.37
C ASN A 117 -25.72 -16.94 7.56
N LEU A 118 -24.54 -16.61 7.03
CA LEU A 118 -23.70 -17.49 6.21
C LEU A 118 -22.47 -18.02 6.97
N LEU A 119 -22.16 -17.50 8.15
CA LEU A 119 -20.99 -17.90 8.95
C LEU A 119 -21.02 -19.39 9.31
N GLU A 120 -22.13 -19.88 9.86
CA GLU A 120 -22.24 -21.28 10.28
C GLU A 120 -22.15 -22.24 9.09
N LYS A 121 -22.75 -21.87 7.96
CA LYS A 121 -22.67 -22.66 6.72
C LYS A 121 -21.25 -22.69 6.17
N PHE A 122 -20.56 -21.55 6.19
CA PHE A 122 -19.18 -21.43 5.74
C PHE A 122 -18.22 -22.21 6.65
N ASN A 123 -18.36 -22.09 7.97
CA ASN A 123 -17.52 -22.82 8.93
C ASN A 123 -17.73 -24.33 8.85
N ASN A 124 -18.98 -24.79 8.69
CA ASN A 124 -19.26 -26.22 8.50
C ASN A 124 -18.63 -26.76 7.21
N LEU A 125 -18.63 -25.97 6.13
CA LEU A 125 -17.98 -26.33 4.88
C LEU A 125 -16.45 -26.38 5.02
N VAL A 126 -15.86 -25.34 5.63
CA VAL A 126 -14.42 -25.28 5.94
C VAL A 126 -14.00 -26.45 6.82
N SER A 127 -14.77 -26.79 7.85
CA SER A 127 -14.45 -27.90 8.77
C SER A 127 -14.46 -29.26 8.08
N LYS A 128 -15.44 -29.52 7.20
CA LYS A 128 -15.50 -30.77 6.42
C LYS A 128 -14.34 -30.90 5.43
N LEU A 129 -13.90 -29.78 4.86
CA LEU A 129 -12.83 -29.76 3.86
C LEU A 129 -11.42 -29.71 4.47
N SER A 130 -11.27 -29.12 5.66
CA SER A 130 -9.99 -29.06 6.38
C SER A 130 -9.49 -30.44 6.80
N GLY A 131 -10.38 -31.38 7.11
CA GLY A 131 -10.03 -32.78 7.43
C GLY A 131 -9.53 -33.61 6.25
N VAL A 132 -9.54 -33.05 5.03
CA VAL A 132 -9.06 -33.69 3.80
C VAL A 132 -7.95 -32.83 3.15
N TYR A 133 -7.26 -32.01 3.96
CA TYR A 133 -6.15 -31.14 3.55
C TYR A 133 -6.50 -30.06 2.51
N LEU A 134 -7.78 -29.69 2.38
CA LEU A 134 -8.22 -28.66 1.43
C LEU A 134 -8.37 -27.28 2.10
N ARG A 135 -7.80 -26.25 1.49
CA ARG A 135 -7.86 -24.84 1.95
C ARG A 135 -8.82 -24.02 1.11
N ILE A 136 -9.74 -23.30 1.75
CA ILE A 136 -10.69 -22.40 1.09
C ILE A 136 -10.21 -20.95 1.22
N LYS A 137 -10.09 -20.24 0.11
CA LYS A 137 -9.74 -18.82 0.04
C LYS A 137 -10.91 -18.07 -0.57
N LEU A 138 -11.37 -17.03 0.11
CA LEU A 138 -12.47 -16.19 -0.40
C LEU A 138 -11.89 -15.10 -1.29
N GLU A 139 -12.24 -15.12 -2.57
CA GLU A 139 -11.81 -14.13 -3.54
C GLU A 139 -13.01 -13.62 -4.35
N LEU A 140 -12.91 -12.39 -4.85
CA LEU A 140 -13.94 -11.85 -5.73
C LEU A 140 -13.86 -12.52 -7.09
N ASN A 141 -14.99 -13.06 -7.57
CA ASN A 141 -15.09 -13.64 -8.89
C ASN A 141 -15.17 -12.53 -9.95
N LYS A 142 -14.01 -12.24 -10.58
CA LYS A 142 -13.88 -11.20 -11.60
C LYS A 142 -14.60 -11.55 -12.91
N GLU A 143 -14.76 -12.83 -13.22
CA GLU A 143 -15.44 -13.29 -14.45
C GLU A 143 -16.94 -13.01 -14.41
N GLN A 144 -17.59 -13.24 -13.25
CA GLN A 144 -19.00 -12.88 -13.07
C GLN A 144 -19.22 -11.36 -13.10
N ILE A 145 -18.25 -10.59 -12.63
CA ILE A 145 -18.27 -9.12 -12.73
C ILE A 145 -18.18 -8.67 -14.20
N LEU A 146 -17.36 -9.34 -15.02
CA LEU A 146 -17.24 -9.08 -16.45
C LEU A 146 -18.48 -9.53 -17.24
N ALA A 147 -19.17 -10.58 -16.80
CA ALA A 147 -20.41 -11.08 -17.41
C ALA A 147 -21.64 -10.18 -17.19
N GLU A 148 -21.74 -9.53 -16.03
CA GLU A 148 -22.81 -8.56 -15.72
C GLU A 148 -22.25 -7.19 -15.29
N PRO A 149 -21.60 -6.45 -16.19
CA PRO A 149 -20.82 -5.28 -15.83
C PRO A 149 -21.70 -4.14 -15.30
N ILE A 150 -22.93 -3.99 -15.81
CA ILE A 150 -23.87 -2.93 -15.40
C ILE A 150 -24.33 -3.10 -13.94
N LYS A 151 -24.64 -4.34 -13.53
CA LYS A 151 -25.04 -4.66 -12.15
C LYS A 151 -23.87 -4.57 -11.18
N ALA A 152 -22.67 -4.96 -11.61
CA ALA A 152 -21.46 -4.79 -10.81
C ALA A 152 -21.11 -3.30 -10.63
N ILE A 153 -21.27 -2.47 -11.66
CA ILE A 153 -21.10 -1.01 -11.55
C ILE A 153 -22.13 -0.42 -10.57
N GLN A 154 -23.41 -0.81 -10.67
CA GLN A 154 -24.47 -0.25 -9.80
C GLN A 154 -24.40 -0.72 -8.34
N LYS A 155 -24.07 -1.99 -8.07
CA LYS A 155 -23.97 -2.53 -6.70
C LYS A 155 -22.59 -2.35 -6.07
N LEU A 156 -21.51 -2.30 -6.86
CA LEU A 156 -20.13 -2.36 -6.38
C LEU A 156 -19.23 -1.22 -6.91
N GLY A 157 -19.68 -0.40 -7.87
CA GLY A 157 -18.97 0.82 -8.32
C GLY A 157 -17.69 0.58 -9.15
N ILE A 158 -17.56 -0.57 -9.81
CA ILE A 158 -16.31 -1.03 -10.44
C ILE A 158 -16.12 -0.44 -11.85
N GLN A 159 -14.97 0.20 -12.15
CA GLN A 159 -14.63 0.65 -13.50
C GLN A 159 -14.08 -0.50 -14.36
N LEU A 160 -14.61 -0.69 -15.58
CA LEU A 160 -14.23 -1.77 -16.50
C LEU A 160 -13.42 -1.21 -17.67
N ASN A 161 -12.35 -1.92 -18.06
CA ASN A 161 -11.45 -1.54 -19.14
C ASN A 161 -11.58 -2.56 -20.28
N GLU A 162 -11.73 -2.11 -21.53
CA GLU A 162 -12.05 -2.96 -22.69
C GLU A 162 -10.88 -3.87 -23.14
N GLU A 163 -11.22 -4.98 -23.80
CA GLU A 163 -10.26 -5.93 -24.37
C GLU A 163 -9.39 -5.28 -25.47
N LYS A 164 -8.06 -5.37 -25.33
CA LYS A 164 -7.09 -4.87 -26.30
C LYS A 164 -5.91 -5.83 -26.38
N GLU A 165 -5.57 -6.25 -27.60
CA GLU A 165 -4.35 -7.02 -27.86
C GLU A 165 -3.11 -6.15 -27.57
N ARG A 166 -2.14 -6.69 -26.84
CA ARG A 166 -0.91 -5.99 -26.45
C ARG A 166 0.30 -6.84 -26.81
N LEU A 167 1.21 -6.25 -27.57
CA LEU A 167 2.53 -6.82 -27.83
C LEU A 167 3.44 -6.58 -26.61
N TYR A 168 4.02 -7.64 -26.06
CA TYR A 168 5.03 -7.57 -25.00
C TYR A 168 6.41 -7.93 -25.56
N ILE A 169 7.40 -7.07 -25.31
CA ILE A 169 8.80 -7.29 -25.70
C ILE A 169 9.62 -7.38 -24.42
N SER A 170 10.18 -8.55 -24.12
CA SER A 170 11.06 -8.78 -22.98
C SER A 170 12.46 -9.15 -23.48
N PRO A 171 13.47 -8.27 -23.33
CA PRO A 171 14.86 -8.62 -23.57
C PRO A 171 15.30 -9.73 -22.61
N ASN A 172 16.20 -10.63 -23.05
CA ASN A 172 16.79 -11.63 -22.15
C ASN A 172 17.62 -10.92 -21.08
N GLU A 173 17.21 -11.04 -19.83
CA GLU A 173 18.00 -10.63 -18.66
C GLU A 173 18.86 -11.82 -18.22
N THR A 174 20.11 -11.58 -17.82
CA THR A 174 20.95 -12.64 -17.26
C THR A 174 20.40 -12.99 -15.88
N GLU A 175 19.56 -14.03 -15.80
CA GLU A 175 19.26 -14.69 -14.52
C GLU A 175 20.57 -15.31 -14.04
N LEU A 176 21.26 -14.62 -13.14
CA LEU A 176 22.38 -15.19 -12.39
C LEU A 176 21.80 -16.19 -11.39
N GLU A 177 21.73 -17.46 -11.78
CA GLU A 177 21.62 -18.57 -10.83
C GLU A 177 22.96 -18.66 -10.07
N ILE A 178 22.95 -18.24 -8.81
CA ILE A 178 24.11 -18.40 -7.91
C ILE A 178 23.87 -19.68 -7.12
N GLU A 179 24.65 -20.72 -7.41
CA GLU A 179 24.70 -21.95 -6.61
C GLU A 179 25.46 -21.68 -5.30
N ALA A 180 24.81 -21.87 -4.16
CA ALA A 180 25.45 -21.75 -2.85
C ALA A 180 26.28 -23.02 -2.60
N VAL A 181 27.59 -22.94 -2.79
CA VAL A 181 28.51 -24.00 -2.33
C VAL A 181 28.80 -23.77 -0.84
N GLU A 182 28.21 -24.61 0.02
CA GLU A 182 28.66 -24.75 1.42
C GLU A 182 30.08 -25.30 1.42
N ASN A 183 31.08 -24.44 1.63
CA ASN A 183 32.38 -24.89 2.09
C ASN A 183 32.46 -24.71 3.60
N VAL A 184 32.10 -25.81 4.27
CA VAL A 184 32.45 -26.11 5.65
C VAL A 184 33.94 -26.44 5.71
N ALA A 185 34.73 -25.60 6.39
CA ALA A 185 35.90 -25.97 7.20
C ALA A 185 36.51 -24.72 7.86
#